data_AF-A0A2T6E5W3-F1
#
_entry.id   AF-A0A2T6E5W3-F1
#
_cell.length_a   1.000
_cell.length_b   1.000
_cell.length_c   1.000
_cell.angle_alpha   90.00
_cell.angle_beta   90.00
_cell.angle_gamma   90.00
#
_symmetry.space_group_name_H-M   'P 1'
#
loop_
_entity.id
_entity.type
_entity.pdbx_description
1 polymer ?
#
loop_
_entity_poly.entity_id
_entity_poly.type
_entity_poly.pdbx_seq_one_letter_code
_entity_poly.pdbx_strand_id
1 'polypeptide(L)'
;MTDRADIQNVLGQMRSIREQMQVPRPAMEQPLQGPSFEQQMQQVRNQSGPIRPEAELNLPPAQTPGGINEAEGMPPMGDVPSFGEMFKSAVDTVNDTQMAASEIATRYEQGDPEVDLPEVMIALQKSSVSFQAMTQVRNKMVEAYKEIMNMPI
;
A
#
# COMPACT_ATOMS: atom_id res chain seq x y z
N MET A 1 40.92 -34.97 20.75
CA MET A 1 40.84 -34.02 21.88
C MET A 1 39.50 -33.32 21.74
N THR A 2 38.42 -33.94 22.21
CA THR A 2 37.06 -33.36 22.13
C THR A 2 36.83 -32.61 23.42
N ASP A 3 36.68 -31.30 23.29
CA ASP A 3 36.76 -30.36 24.38
C ASP A 3 35.55 -30.50 25.32
N ARG A 4 35.80 -30.70 26.62
CA ARG A 4 34.73 -30.76 27.63
C ARG A 4 34.04 -29.41 27.83
N ALA A 5 34.58 -28.30 27.31
CA ALA A 5 33.98 -26.98 27.38
C ALA A 5 32.84 -26.79 26.37
N ASP A 6 32.84 -27.49 25.22
CA ASP A 6 31.78 -27.36 24.21
C ASP A 6 30.43 -27.92 24.68
N ILE A 7 30.45 -29.02 25.45
CA ILE A 7 29.24 -29.68 25.94
C ILE A 7 28.50 -28.82 26.97
N GLN A 8 29.23 -28.02 27.76
CA GLN A 8 28.67 -27.07 28.73
C GLN A 8 27.93 -25.92 28.03
N ASN A 9 28.44 -25.43 26.90
CA ASN A 9 27.81 -24.37 26.12
C ASN A 9 26.50 -24.84 25.45
N VAL A 10 26.47 -26.08 24.94
CA VAL A 10 25.27 -26.66 24.31
C VAL A 10 24.19 -26.98 25.35
N LEU A 11 24.57 -27.41 26.55
CA LEU A 11 23.64 -27.59 27.69
C LEU A 11 23.06 -26.26 28.18
N GLY A 12 23.84 -25.17 28.11
CA GLY A 12 23.35 -23.81 28.33
C GLY A 12 22.31 -23.38 27.28
N GLN A 13 22.55 -23.69 26.01
CA GLN A 13 21.61 -23.38 24.92
C GLN A 13 20.32 -24.20 24.97
N MET A 14 20.36 -25.44 25.45
CA MET A 14 19.15 -26.26 25.59
C MET A 14 18.26 -25.82 26.77
N ARG A 15 18.82 -25.16 27.79
CA ARG A 15 18.04 -24.58 28.90
C ARG A 15 17.29 -23.33 28.42
N SER A 16 17.93 -22.46 27.65
CA SER A 16 17.33 -21.24 27.10
C SER A 16 16.25 -21.50 26.04
N ILE A 17 16.34 -22.60 25.29
CA ILE A 17 15.29 -23.01 24.34
C ILE A 17 14.06 -23.56 25.08
N ARG A 18 14.24 -24.22 26.24
CA ARG A 18 13.12 -24.70 27.07
C ARG A 18 12.35 -23.55 27.74
N GLU A 19 13.04 -22.48 28.13
CA GLU A 19 12.41 -21.25 28.66
C GLU A 19 11.59 -20.51 27.59
N GLN A 20 11.93 -20.68 26.31
CA GLN A 20 11.21 -20.06 25.19
C GLN A 20 9.99 -20.87 24.69
N MET A 21 9.78 -22.10 25.17
CA MET A 21 8.61 -22.94 24.84
C MET A 21 7.58 -23.04 25.98
N GLN A 22 7.71 -22.23 27.04
CA GLN A 22 6.67 -22.14 28.06
C GLN A 22 5.46 -21.41 27.49
N VAL A 23 4.42 -22.17 27.11
CA VAL A 23 3.13 -21.64 26.67
C VAL A 23 2.62 -20.63 27.72
N PRO A 24 2.46 -19.35 27.40
CA PRO A 24 2.03 -18.36 28.37
C PRO A 24 0.58 -18.63 28.77
N ARG A 25 0.35 -18.85 30.07
CA ARG A 25 -0.99 -18.73 30.65
C ARG A 25 -1.37 -17.25 30.60
N PRO A 26 -2.59 -16.86 30.17
CA PRO A 26 -3.01 -15.48 30.24
C PRO A 26 -3.28 -15.13 31.71
N ALA A 27 -2.31 -14.46 32.35
CA ALA A 27 -2.51 -13.80 33.63
C ALA A 27 -2.58 -12.29 33.38
N MET A 28 -3.69 -11.71 33.80
CA MET A 28 -3.96 -10.27 33.78
C MET A 28 -2.87 -9.49 34.55
N GLU A 29 -2.54 -8.31 34.02
CA GLU A 29 -1.91 -7.15 34.70
C GLU A 29 -0.51 -7.29 35.33
N GLN A 30 0.52 -6.83 34.58
CA GLN A 30 1.58 -5.90 35.03
C GLN A 30 2.55 -5.51 33.88
N PRO A 31 2.85 -4.21 33.67
CA PRO A 31 3.77 -3.79 32.60
C PRO A 31 5.23 -4.00 33.01
N LEU A 32 5.84 -5.06 32.52
CA LEU A 32 7.29 -5.26 32.58
C LEU A 32 7.97 -4.29 31.60
N GLN A 33 8.68 -3.30 32.14
CA GLN A 33 9.50 -2.34 31.39
C GLN A 33 10.68 -3.05 30.73
N GLY A 34 10.47 -3.57 29.52
CA GLY A 34 11.56 -3.86 28.57
C GLY A 34 12.16 -2.55 28.02
N PRO A 35 13.34 -2.60 27.36
CA PRO A 35 13.95 -1.41 26.77
C PRO A 35 12.93 -0.75 25.84
N SER A 36 12.62 0.53 26.10
CA SER A 36 11.59 1.27 25.39
C SER A 36 11.90 1.30 23.89
N PHE A 37 10.89 1.23 23.04
CA PHE A 37 11.05 1.38 21.59
C PHE A 37 11.85 2.64 21.20
N GLU A 38 11.77 3.69 22.03
CA GLU A 38 12.57 4.91 21.94
C GLU A 38 14.08 4.67 22.11
N GLN A 39 14.48 3.76 23.01
CA GLN A 39 15.89 3.35 23.19
C GLN A 39 16.38 2.54 21.99
N GLN A 40 15.52 1.73 21.37
CA GLN A 40 15.87 0.98 20.15
C GLN A 40 16.05 1.93 18.95
N MET A 41 15.18 2.92 18.78
CA MET A 41 15.33 3.95 17.74
C MET A 41 16.57 4.82 17.94
N GLN A 42 16.96 5.10 19.18
CA GLN A 42 18.21 5.81 19.49
C GLN A 42 19.45 4.96 19.24
N GLN A 43 19.37 3.64 19.44
CA GLN A 43 20.48 2.72 19.17
C GLN A 43 20.71 2.53 17.66
N VAL A 44 19.65 2.55 16.85
CA VAL A 44 19.75 2.56 15.38
C VAL A 44 20.37 3.87 14.89
N ARG A 45 20.02 5.00 15.51
CA ARG A 45 20.61 6.30 15.20
C ARG A 45 22.10 6.40 15.56
N ASN A 46 22.55 5.76 16.63
CA ASN A 46 23.95 5.83 17.08
C ASN A 46 24.89 4.85 16.34
N GLN A 47 24.34 3.79 15.71
CA GLN A 47 25.10 2.83 14.88
C GLN A 47 25.12 3.20 13.39
N SER A 48 24.20 4.06 12.96
CA SER A 48 24.23 4.66 11.63
C SER A 48 25.10 5.91 11.74
N GLY A 49 26.35 5.85 11.25
CA GLY A 49 27.22 7.01 11.17
C GLY A 49 26.55 8.19 10.46
N PRO A 50 27.07 9.43 10.62
CA PRO A 50 26.51 10.60 9.97
C PRO A 50 26.35 10.31 8.47
N ILE A 51 25.14 10.45 7.95
CA ILE A 51 24.90 10.50 6.51
C ILE A 51 25.78 11.64 6.00
N ARG A 52 26.91 11.29 5.37
CA ARG A 52 27.80 12.26 4.72
C ARG A 52 26.97 12.89 3.60
N PRO A 53 26.64 14.19 3.65
CA PRO A 53 25.85 14.80 2.59
C PRO A 53 26.76 15.23 1.42
N GLU A 54 27.75 14.43 1.01
CA GLU A 54 28.69 14.84 -0.05
C GLU A 54 29.22 13.60 -0.81
N ALA A 55 28.33 12.96 -1.56
CA ALA A 55 28.74 12.32 -2.81
C ALA A 55 28.36 13.31 -3.91
N GLU A 56 29.29 14.21 -4.26
CA GLU A 56 29.29 14.90 -5.55
C GLU A 56 29.30 13.83 -6.64
N LEU A 57 28.09 13.41 -7.05
CA LEU A 57 27.89 12.78 -8.33
C LEU A 57 28.09 13.91 -9.33
N ASN A 58 29.31 14.01 -9.87
CA ASN A 58 29.66 14.91 -10.96
C ASN A 58 28.82 14.54 -12.18
N LEU A 59 27.60 15.07 -12.24
CA LEU A 59 26.73 14.95 -13.39
C LEU A 59 27.31 15.89 -14.45
N PRO A 60 27.58 15.44 -15.68
CA PRO A 60 27.89 16.37 -16.76
C PRO A 60 26.74 17.39 -16.89
N PRO A 61 27.03 18.66 -17.22
CA PRO A 61 25.97 19.66 -17.39
C PRO A 61 25.00 19.13 -18.45
N ALA A 62 23.73 19.10 -18.07
CA ALA A 62 22.64 18.79 -18.97
C ALA A 62 22.78 19.70 -20.20
N GLN A 63 23.18 19.11 -21.32
CA GLN A 63 23.06 19.76 -22.62
C GLN A 63 21.56 19.95 -22.82
N THR A 64 21.11 21.19 -22.66
CA THR A 64 19.79 21.64 -23.04
C THR A 64 19.57 21.19 -24.48
N PRO A 65 18.65 20.26 -24.78
CA PRO A 65 18.27 20.04 -26.16
C PRO A 65 17.77 21.38 -26.68
N GLY A 66 18.41 21.84 -27.75
CA GLY A 66 18.17 23.16 -28.32
C GLY A 66 16.69 23.41 -28.59
N GLY A 67 16.35 24.71 -28.51
CA GLY A 67 15.14 25.36 -29.00
C GLY A 67 13.95 24.47 -29.35
N ILE A 68 12.98 24.43 -28.44
CA ILE A 68 11.57 24.32 -28.83
C ILE A 68 11.15 25.65 -29.50
N ASN A 69 11.63 25.85 -30.72
CA ASN A 69 10.97 26.77 -31.65
C ASN A 69 9.64 26.13 -32.07
N GLU A 70 8.60 26.94 -31.96
CA GLU A 70 7.31 26.82 -32.63
C GLU A 70 6.47 25.56 -32.38
N ALA A 71 5.36 25.84 -31.72
CA ALA A 71 4.09 25.14 -31.85
C ALA A 71 3.75 24.87 -33.32
N GLU A 72 4.10 23.69 -33.81
CA GLU A 72 3.44 23.07 -34.95
C GLU A 72 2.69 21.83 -34.46
N GLY A 73 1.36 21.94 -34.49
CA GLY A 73 0.46 20.80 -34.61
C GLY A 73 0.52 19.77 -33.49
N MET A 74 0.06 20.14 -32.29
CA MET A 74 -0.60 19.11 -31.48
C MET A 74 -1.74 18.54 -32.32
N PRO A 75 -1.80 17.21 -32.58
CA PRO A 75 -2.96 16.62 -33.22
C PRO A 75 -4.19 17.03 -32.40
N PRO A 76 -5.34 17.29 -33.03
CA PRO A 76 -6.54 17.63 -32.28
C PRO A 76 -6.72 16.55 -31.23
N MET A 77 -6.67 16.92 -29.95
CA MET A 77 -7.15 16.06 -28.88
C MET A 77 -8.58 15.75 -29.29
N GLY A 78 -8.79 14.56 -29.85
CA GLY A 78 -10.13 14.08 -30.19
C GLY A 78 -11.02 14.25 -28.96
N ASP A 79 -12.27 14.61 -29.17
CA ASP A 79 -13.26 14.96 -28.15
C ASP A 79 -12.98 14.22 -26.84
N VAL A 80 -12.36 14.92 -25.89
CA VAL A 80 -12.18 14.41 -24.55
C VAL A 80 -13.61 14.28 -24.01
N PRO A 81 -14.06 13.07 -23.64
CA PRO A 81 -15.43 12.84 -23.21
C PRO A 81 -15.76 13.84 -22.12
N SER A 82 -16.99 14.37 -22.15
CA SER A 82 -17.37 15.38 -21.17
C SER A 82 -17.18 14.81 -19.76
N PHE A 83 -16.85 15.66 -18.80
CA PHE A 83 -16.65 15.20 -17.42
C PHE A 83 -17.87 14.42 -16.88
N GLY A 84 -19.08 14.83 -17.30
CA GLY A 84 -20.32 14.11 -16.99
C GLY A 84 -20.38 12.70 -17.60
N GLU A 85 -19.87 12.52 -18.82
CA GLU A 85 -19.73 11.19 -19.44
C GLU A 85 -18.72 10.33 -18.68
N MET A 86 -17.54 10.86 -18.34
CA MET A 86 -16.56 10.12 -17.53
C MET A 86 -17.12 9.72 -16.16
N PHE A 87 -17.87 10.62 -15.51
CA PHE A 87 -18.51 10.31 -14.24
C PHE A 87 -19.59 9.23 -14.39
N LYS A 88 -20.44 9.36 -15.42
CA LYS A 88 -21.45 8.35 -15.72
C LYS A 88 -20.80 6.99 -15.95
N SER A 89 -19.75 6.92 -16.78
CA SER A 89 -19.00 5.69 -17.02
C SER A 89 -18.37 5.13 -15.75
N ALA A 90 -17.87 5.97 -14.85
CA ALA A 90 -17.33 5.51 -13.56
C ALA A 90 -18.42 4.91 -12.65
N VAL A 91 -19.61 5.53 -12.59
CA VAL A 91 -20.76 4.99 -11.85
C VAL A 91 -21.19 3.64 -12.43
N ASP A 92 -21.34 3.57 -13.75
CA ASP A 92 -21.75 2.36 -14.46
C ASP A 92 -20.71 1.24 -14.22
N THR A 93 -19.41 1.56 -14.26
CA THR A 93 -18.32 0.59 -13.97
C THR A 93 -18.39 0.05 -12.54
N VAL A 94 -18.65 0.90 -11.53
CA VAL A 94 -18.79 0.43 -10.16
C VAL A 94 -20.00 -0.50 -10.01
N ASN A 95 -21.12 -0.17 -10.66
CA ASN A 95 -22.30 -1.01 -10.66
C ASN A 95 -22.01 -2.40 -11.28
N ASP A 96 -21.36 -2.42 -12.45
CA ASP A 96 -20.99 -3.66 -13.13
C ASP A 96 -20.07 -4.53 -12.27
N THR A 97 -19.03 -3.93 -11.67
CA THR A 97 -18.10 -4.70 -10.80
C THR A 97 -18.79 -5.23 -9.55
N GLN A 98 -19.76 -4.51 -8.99
CA GLN A 98 -20.54 -4.94 -7.85
C GLN A 98 -21.51 -6.08 -8.21
N MET A 99 -22.19 -5.98 -9.35
CA MET A 99 -23.07 -7.03 -9.85
C MET A 99 -22.30 -8.32 -10.14
N ALA A 100 -21.17 -8.22 -10.86
CA ALA A 100 -20.31 -9.36 -11.15
C ALA A 100 -19.80 -10.04 -9.86
N ALA A 101 -19.36 -9.25 -8.87
CA ALA A 101 -18.93 -9.82 -7.60
C ALA A 101 -20.07 -10.54 -6.85
N SER A 102 -21.28 -9.97 -6.87
CA SER A 102 -22.46 -10.59 -6.27
C SER A 102 -22.86 -11.88 -6.98
N GLU A 103 -22.78 -11.91 -8.31
CA GLU A 103 -23.10 -13.09 -9.11
C GLU A 103 -22.11 -14.23 -8.85
N ILE A 104 -20.81 -13.94 -8.89
CA ILE A 104 -19.75 -14.92 -8.62
C ILE A 104 -19.88 -15.45 -7.19
N ALA A 105 -20.13 -14.59 -6.20
CA ALA A 105 -20.38 -15.01 -4.83
C ALA A 105 -21.62 -15.93 -4.73
N THR A 106 -22.71 -15.59 -5.41
CA THR A 106 -23.93 -16.39 -5.43
C THR A 106 -23.70 -17.76 -6.06
N ARG A 107 -22.98 -17.84 -7.19
CA ARG A 107 -22.64 -19.10 -7.86
C ARG A 107 -21.78 -19.99 -6.96
N TYR A 108 -20.81 -19.40 -6.27
CA TYR A 108 -19.99 -20.12 -5.29
C TYR A 108 -20.83 -20.67 -4.12
N GLU A 109 -21.75 -19.88 -3.57
CA GLU A 109 -22.66 -20.33 -2.51
C GLU A 109 -23.59 -21.46 -2.96
N GLN A 110 -23.95 -21.48 -4.24
CA GLN A 110 -24.73 -22.55 -4.86
C GLN A 110 -23.91 -23.83 -5.14
N GLY A 111 -22.60 -23.81 -4.92
CA GLY A 111 -21.71 -24.95 -5.13
C GLY A 111 -21.36 -25.17 -6.60
N ASP A 112 -21.38 -24.12 -7.42
CA ASP A 112 -20.94 -24.18 -8.82
C ASP A 112 -19.46 -24.65 -8.89
N PRO A 113 -19.16 -25.79 -9.53
CA PRO A 113 -17.81 -26.33 -9.60
C PRO A 113 -16.86 -25.52 -10.50
N GLU A 114 -17.39 -24.57 -11.29
CA GLU A 114 -16.58 -23.69 -12.12
C GLU A 114 -16.10 -22.42 -11.38
N VAL A 115 -16.63 -22.15 -10.18
CA VAL A 115 -16.28 -20.94 -9.41
C VAL A 115 -15.53 -21.32 -8.16
N ASP A 116 -14.30 -20.86 -8.04
CA ASP A 116 -13.47 -21.06 -6.86
C ASP A 116 -13.53 -19.86 -5.88
N LEU A 117 -13.32 -20.14 -4.60
CA LEU A 117 -13.25 -19.10 -3.56
C LEU A 117 -12.27 -17.96 -3.86
N PRO A 118 -11.05 -18.20 -4.38
CA PRO A 118 -10.13 -17.12 -4.73
C PRO A 118 -10.70 -16.18 -5.80
N GLU A 119 -11.51 -16.68 -6.72
CA GLU A 119 -12.15 -15.87 -7.76
C GLU A 119 -13.21 -14.94 -7.17
N VAL A 120 -14.04 -15.44 -6.24
CA VAL A 120 -14.99 -14.63 -5.47
C VAL A 120 -14.24 -13.52 -4.73
N MET A 121 -13.14 -13.86 -4.05
CA MET A 121 -12.34 -12.89 -3.30
C MET A 121 -11.74 -11.82 -4.20
N ILE A 122 -11.23 -12.20 -5.38
CA ILE A 122 -10.72 -11.25 -6.38
C ILE A 122 -11.84 -10.34 -6.89
N ALA A 123 -13.02 -10.89 -7.19
CA ALA A 123 -14.16 -10.10 -7.65
C ALA A 123 -14.61 -9.08 -6.60
N LEU A 124 -14.69 -9.49 -5.33
CA LEU A 124 -15.00 -8.59 -4.21
C LEU A 124 -13.93 -7.49 -4.03
N GLN A 125 -12.65 -7.84 -4.15
CA GLN A 125 -11.56 -6.87 -4.08
C GLN A 125 -11.63 -5.85 -5.23
N LYS A 126 -11.90 -6.30 -6.46
CA LYS A 126 -12.08 -5.42 -7.63
C LYS A 126 -13.23 -4.44 -7.42
N SER A 127 -14.37 -4.91 -6.92
CA SER A 127 -15.53 -4.06 -6.61
C SER A 127 -15.19 -3.02 -5.54
N SER A 128 -14.51 -3.42 -4.46
CA SER A 128 -14.08 -2.52 -3.39
C SER A 128 -13.14 -1.41 -3.88
N VAL A 129 -12.11 -1.77 -4.64
CA VAL A 129 -11.15 -0.78 -5.20
C VAL A 129 -11.85 0.18 -6.17
N SER A 130 -12.76 -0.33 -7.01
CA SER A 130 -13.53 0.49 -7.96
C SER A 130 -14.43 1.50 -7.22
N PHE A 131 -15.10 1.07 -6.15
CA PHE A 131 -15.91 1.96 -5.32
C PHE A 131 -15.07 3.04 -4.61
N GLN A 132 -13.88 2.69 -4.11
CA GLN A 132 -12.95 3.65 -3.52
C GLN A 132 -12.52 4.71 -4.56
N ALA A 133 -12.19 4.29 -5.78
CA ALA A 133 -11.84 5.20 -6.87
C ALA A 133 -13.01 6.15 -7.19
N MET A 134 -14.24 5.65 -7.30
CA MET A 134 -15.43 6.48 -7.54
C MET A 134 -15.68 7.50 -6.42
N THR A 135 -15.42 7.14 -5.17
CA THR A 135 -15.52 8.08 -4.04
C THR A 135 -14.55 9.25 -4.21
N GLN A 136 -13.34 9.01 -4.72
CA GLN A 136 -12.39 10.08 -5.04
C GLN A 136 -12.93 11.00 -6.13
N VAL A 137 -13.50 10.44 -7.19
CA VAL A 137 -14.12 11.23 -8.27
C VAL A 137 -15.27 12.08 -7.71
N ARG A 138 -16.15 11.50 -6.89
CA ARG A 138 -17.24 12.22 -6.23
C ARG A 138 -16.72 13.39 -5.38
N ASN A 139 -15.65 13.19 -4.61
CA ASN A 139 -15.08 14.25 -3.80
C ASN A 139 -14.53 15.38 -4.67
N LYS A 140 -13.83 15.04 -5.76
CA LYS A 140 -13.33 16.01 -6.74
C LYS A 140 -14.44 16.80 -7.43
N MET A 141 -15.60 16.19 -7.69
CA MET A 141 -16.79 16.90 -8.20
C MET A 141 -17.31 17.94 -7.21
N VAL A 142 -17.42 17.56 -5.95
CA VAL A 142 -17.89 18.45 -4.90
C VAL A 142 -16.93 19.62 -4.71
N GLU A 143 -15.61 19.36 -4.80
CA GLU A 143 -14.57 20.40 -4.78
C GLU A 143 -14.69 21.35 -5.98
N ALA A 144 -14.75 20.84 -7.20
CA ALA A 144 -14.86 21.65 -8.41
C ALA A 144 -16.14 22.53 -8.42
N TYR A 145 -17.26 21.99 -7.94
CA TYR A 145 -18.49 22.77 -7.79
C TYR A 145 -18.37 23.89 -6.75
N LYS A 146 -17.70 23.61 -5.62
CA LYS A 146 -17.42 24.64 -4.60
C LYS A 146 -16.46 25.71 -5.11
N GLU A 147 -15.48 25.34 -5.92
CA GLU A 147 -14.52 26.26 -6.53
C GLU A 147 -15.21 27.26 -7.46
N ILE A 148 -16.14 26.80 -8.30
CA ILE A 148 -16.95 27.68 -9.16
C ILE A 148 -17.78 28.67 -8.35
N MET A 149 -18.36 28.26 -7.21
CA MET A 149 -19.12 29.18 -6.35
C MET A 149 -18.27 30.20 -5.61
N ASN A 150 -17.04 29.82 -5.25
CA ASN A 150 -16.14 30.67 -4.47
C ASN A 150 -15.27 31.56 -5.36
N MET A 151 -15.39 31.44 -6.68
CA MET A 151 -14.74 32.35 -7.61
C MET A 151 -15.39 33.74 -7.45
N PRO A 152 -14.65 34.78 -7.02
CA PRO A 152 -15.18 36.12 -7.00
C PRO A 152 -15.46 36.55 -8.44
N ILE A 153 -16.67 37.04 -8.69
CA ILE A 153 -17.04 37.74 -9.93
C ILE A 153 -16.33 39.09 -10.05
#